data_AF-A0AAV1ABJ5-F1
#
_entry.id   AF-A0AAV1ABJ5-F1
#
_cell.length_a   1.000
_cell.length_b   1.000
_cell.length_c   1.000
_cell.angle_alpha   90.00
_cell.angle_beta   90.00
_cell.angle_gamma   90.00
#
_symmetry.space_group_name_H-M   'P 1'
#
loop_
_entity.id
_entity.type
_entity.pdbx_description
1 polymer ?
#
loop_
_entity_poly.entity_id
_entity_poly.type
_entity_poly.pdbx_seq_one_letter_code
_entity_poly.pdbx_strand_id
1 'polypeptide(L)'
;MVKPSAADNRTRSSVQIFIVVGLCCFFYILGAWQRSGFGKGDSIALEITKNNAECDVVPNLSFDSHHAGEVSQIDESDSKTKVFKPCAARYTDYTPCQDQRRAMTFPRENMNYRERHCPPEEEKLHCMIPAPKGYVTPFPWPKSRDYVPYANAPYKSLTVEKAIQNWIQYEGNVFRFPGGGTQFPQGADKYIDQLASVIPIDDGTVRTALDTGCGVASWGAYLWSRNVVAMSFAPRDSHEAQVQFALERGVPAVIGVLGTIKLPYPSRAFDMAHCSRCLIPWGANGGIYMMEVDRVLRPGGYWVLSGPPINWKVNYKPWQRPKEELQEEQRQIEEVAKKLCWEKKSEKAETAIWQKMTDSESCRSRQDDSSVEFCESSDPNDVWYKKMEACVTPTPKVSGGNLKPFPNRLYAIPPRVSSGSIPGVSSETYQDDNKAWKKHVNAYKKINSLLDSGRYRNIMDMNAGLGSFAAAIHSSKSWVMNVVPTIAEKSTLGVVFERGLIGIYHDWCEAFSTYPRTYDLIHANGLFSLYQDKCNTEDILLEMDRILRPEGAVIIRDEVDVLIKVKKLIGGMRWNFKLVDHEDGPLVPEKVLIAVKQYWVTDGNSTSTQ
;
A
#
# COMPACT_ATOMS: atom_id res chain seq x y z
N MET A 1 34.56 25.20 -78.56
CA MET A 1 35.54 25.97 -77.78
C MET A 1 35.66 25.33 -76.40
N VAL A 2 36.86 24.78 -76.08
CA VAL A 2 37.63 24.89 -74.80
C VAL A 2 36.82 24.99 -73.48
N LYS A 3 37.01 24.25 -72.37
CA LYS A 3 37.87 23.16 -71.81
C LYS A 3 37.13 22.61 -70.54
N PRO A 4 37.58 21.50 -69.91
CA PRO A 4 36.83 20.74 -68.88
C PRO A 4 37.17 21.12 -67.42
N SER A 5 36.32 20.75 -66.45
CA SER A 5 36.67 20.78 -65.02
C SER A 5 36.46 19.42 -64.32
N ALA A 6 37.60 18.84 -63.97
CA ALA A 6 37.93 17.84 -62.94
C ALA A 6 36.80 17.11 -62.19
N ALA A 7 36.84 15.78 -62.30
CA ALA A 7 36.27 14.85 -61.34
C ALA A 7 37.06 14.92 -60.02
N ASP A 8 36.38 15.24 -58.92
CA ASP A 8 36.95 15.25 -57.58
C ASP A 8 36.60 13.93 -56.89
N ASN A 9 37.50 12.95 -57.03
CA ASN A 9 37.50 11.70 -56.29
C ASN A 9 37.88 12.00 -54.82
N ARG A 10 36.90 12.38 -54.00
CA ARG A 10 37.09 12.37 -52.54
C ARG A 10 37.04 10.94 -52.03
N THR A 11 38.22 10.34 -51.91
CA THR A 11 38.50 9.22 -51.02
C THR A 11 37.91 9.52 -49.64
N ARG A 12 36.76 8.91 -49.32
CA ARG A 12 36.25 8.84 -47.94
C ARG A 12 37.34 8.16 -47.11
N SER A 13 38.05 8.98 -46.35
CA SER A 13 39.16 8.54 -45.50
C SER A 13 38.72 7.34 -44.68
N SER A 14 39.43 6.21 -44.87
CA SER A 14 39.24 4.96 -44.11
C SER A 14 39.23 5.21 -42.60
N VAL A 15 39.88 6.29 -42.14
CA VAL A 15 39.87 6.77 -40.75
C VAL A 15 38.47 7.11 -40.24
N GLN A 16 37.60 7.72 -41.04
CA GLN A 16 36.21 8.02 -40.63
C GLN A 16 35.40 6.74 -40.39
N ILE A 17 35.64 5.70 -41.19
CA ILE A 17 34.97 4.41 -41.03
C ILE A 17 35.43 3.74 -39.72
N PHE A 18 36.73 3.77 -39.42
CA PHE A 18 37.25 3.24 -38.15
C PHE A 18 36.74 4.00 -36.92
N ILE A 19 36.58 5.33 -37.01
CA ILE A 19 36.00 6.14 -35.91
C ILE A 19 34.53 5.76 -35.69
N VAL A 20 33.74 5.63 -36.75
CA VAL A 20 32.32 5.26 -36.64
C VAL A 20 32.17 3.84 -36.10
N VAL A 21 32.95 2.88 -36.60
CA VAL A 21 32.93 1.49 -36.09
C VAL A 21 33.41 1.46 -34.63
N GLY A 22 34.45 2.19 -34.28
CA GLY A 22 34.94 2.32 -32.90
C GLY A 22 33.88 2.90 -31.95
N LEU A 23 33.17 3.94 -32.37
CA LEU A 23 32.06 4.51 -31.60
C LEU A 23 30.88 3.54 -31.50
N CYS A 24 30.51 2.85 -32.58
CA CYS A 24 29.45 1.84 -32.55
C CYS A 24 29.81 0.68 -31.62
N CYS A 25 31.05 0.17 -31.67
CA CYS A 25 31.53 -0.87 -30.75
C CYS A 25 31.58 -0.35 -29.31
N PHE A 26 32.04 0.88 -29.08
CA PHE A 26 32.06 1.49 -27.76
C PHE A 26 30.65 1.64 -27.18
N PHE A 27 29.69 2.18 -27.93
CA PHE A 27 28.30 2.30 -27.48
C PHE A 27 27.58 0.95 -27.37
N TYR A 28 27.95 -0.04 -28.20
CA TYR A 28 27.45 -1.41 -28.07
C TYR A 28 27.97 -2.07 -26.79
N ILE A 29 29.27 -1.94 -26.48
CA ILE A 29 29.87 -2.46 -25.25
C ILE A 29 29.35 -1.70 -24.02
N LEU A 30 29.21 -0.37 -24.09
CA LEU A 30 28.64 0.44 -23.02
C LEU A 30 27.16 0.09 -22.79
N GLY A 31 26.40 -0.13 -23.87
CA GLY A 31 25.02 -0.60 -23.82
C GLY A 31 24.91 -2.04 -23.30
N ALA A 32 25.84 -2.92 -23.65
CA ALA A 32 25.93 -4.28 -23.12
C ALA A 32 26.34 -4.29 -21.64
N TRP A 33 27.24 -3.40 -21.21
CA TRP A 33 27.68 -3.21 -19.83
C TRP A 33 26.58 -2.60 -18.94
N GLN A 34 25.81 -1.65 -19.49
CA GLN A 34 24.60 -1.14 -18.83
C GLN A 34 23.47 -2.18 -18.78
N ARG A 35 23.37 -3.07 -19.79
CA ARG A 35 22.44 -4.21 -19.79
C ARG A 35 22.91 -5.38 -18.94
N SER A 36 24.20 -5.49 -18.64
CA SER A 36 24.77 -6.46 -17.70
C SER A 36 24.75 -5.95 -16.26
N GLY A 37 23.80 -5.08 -15.90
CA GLY A 37 23.42 -4.80 -14.52
C GLY A 37 22.80 -6.03 -13.84
N PHE A 38 23.50 -7.16 -13.89
CA PHE A 38 23.31 -8.30 -13.02
C PHE A 38 23.81 -7.87 -11.63
N GLY A 39 22.92 -7.85 -10.65
CA GLY A 39 23.28 -7.85 -9.23
C GLY A 39 24.14 -6.68 -8.75
N LYS A 40 23.56 -5.48 -8.63
CA LYS A 40 24.05 -4.53 -7.60
C LYS A 40 23.55 -4.89 -6.18
N GLY A 41 22.73 -5.93 -6.05
CA GLY A 41 22.13 -6.38 -4.79
C GLY A 41 23.07 -7.06 -3.80
N ASP A 42 24.12 -7.73 -4.29
CA ASP A 42 25.04 -8.43 -3.40
C ASP A 42 25.82 -7.45 -2.52
N SER A 43 26.03 -6.20 -2.95
CA SER A 43 26.73 -5.22 -2.13
C SER A 43 25.93 -4.80 -0.89
N ILE A 44 24.60 -4.81 -0.93
CA ILE A 44 23.75 -4.39 0.18
C ILE A 44 23.69 -5.47 1.26
N ALA A 45 23.49 -6.73 0.86
CA ALA A 45 23.60 -7.86 1.76
C ALA A 45 25.01 -7.93 2.37
N LEU A 46 26.05 -7.74 1.54
CA LEU A 46 27.44 -7.64 2.00
C LEU A 46 27.65 -6.50 2.98
N GLU A 47 27.11 -5.30 2.74
CA GLU A 47 27.32 -4.11 3.58
C GLU A 47 26.58 -4.20 4.92
N ILE A 48 25.38 -4.79 4.96
CA ILE A 48 24.69 -5.14 6.21
C ILE A 48 25.47 -6.20 6.99
N THR A 49 26.13 -7.15 6.32
CA THR A 49 27.02 -8.12 6.99
C THR A 49 28.43 -7.62 7.29
N LYS A 50 28.93 -6.57 6.60
CA LYS A 50 30.32 -6.07 6.68
C LYS A 50 30.51 -4.86 7.57
N ASN A 51 29.45 -4.12 7.91
CA ASN A 51 29.55 -3.01 8.85
C ASN A 51 29.84 -3.53 10.27
N ASN A 52 31.12 -3.86 10.48
CA ASN A 52 31.77 -4.04 11.76
C ASN A 52 31.82 -2.68 12.48
N ALA A 53 30.68 -2.22 12.96
CA ALA A 53 30.69 -1.64 14.30
C ALA A 53 30.87 -2.82 15.25
N GLU A 54 31.79 -2.70 16.21
CA GLU A 54 31.98 -3.64 17.30
C GLU A 54 30.65 -3.86 18.04
N CYS A 55 29.85 -4.79 17.53
CA CYS A 55 28.77 -5.45 18.22
C CYS A 55 29.22 -6.90 18.23
N ASP A 56 29.45 -7.46 19.41
CA ASP A 56 29.96 -8.81 19.64
C ASP A 56 29.42 -9.78 18.59
N VAL A 57 30.23 -10.03 17.56
CA VAL A 57 29.98 -11.08 16.59
C VAL A 57 30.32 -12.33 17.33
N VAL A 58 29.28 -12.95 17.90
CA VAL A 58 29.40 -14.25 18.51
C VAL A 58 29.84 -15.25 17.44
N PRO A 59 31.04 -15.84 17.54
CA PRO A 59 31.33 -17.04 16.78
C PRO A 59 30.49 -18.17 17.38
N ASN A 60 29.65 -18.83 16.57
CA ASN A 60 28.95 -20.09 16.90
C ASN A 60 28.84 -20.38 18.42
N LEU A 61 28.02 -19.63 19.15
CA LEU A 61 27.66 -20.06 20.50
C LEU A 61 26.59 -21.14 20.34
N SER A 62 26.94 -22.37 20.70
CA SER A 62 25.94 -23.34 21.14
C SER A 62 25.22 -22.72 22.34
N PHE A 63 23.91 -22.51 22.18
CA PHE A 63 23.05 -22.20 23.30
C PHE A 63 22.71 -23.50 24.04
N ASP A 64 23.72 -24.13 24.65
CA ASP A 64 23.46 -25.04 25.76
C ASP A 64 23.14 -24.17 26.96
N SER A 65 21.85 -23.92 27.16
CA SER A 65 21.37 -23.26 28.37
C SER A 65 21.58 -24.19 29.56
N HIS A 66 22.53 -23.87 30.44
CA HIS A 66 22.70 -24.53 31.74
C HIS A 66 21.53 -24.28 32.73
N HIS A 67 20.36 -23.85 32.24
CA HIS A 67 19.12 -23.70 32.98
C HIS A 67 17.95 -24.47 32.36
N ALA A 68 18.21 -25.44 31.47
CA ALA A 68 17.27 -26.53 31.20
C ALA A 68 17.40 -27.62 32.28
N GLY A 69 17.04 -27.27 33.52
CA GLY A 69 16.71 -28.27 34.53
C GLY A 69 15.35 -28.88 34.18
N GLU A 70 15.36 -30.11 33.70
CA GLU A 70 14.19 -30.99 33.53
C GLU A 70 13.05 -30.51 32.62
N VAL A 71 13.35 -30.17 31.37
CA VAL A 71 12.41 -30.45 30.28
C VAL A 71 13.20 -31.03 29.11
N SER A 72 13.19 -32.37 29.07
CA SER A 72 13.49 -33.26 27.94
C SER A 72 14.18 -32.65 26.72
N GLN A 73 15.41 -33.11 26.47
CA GLN A 73 16.10 -33.11 25.17
C GLN A 73 15.12 -33.13 23.99
N ILE A 74 14.93 -32.00 23.33
CA ILE A 74 14.40 -31.97 21.97
C ILE A 74 15.63 -31.90 21.07
N ASP A 75 15.82 -32.97 20.31
CA ASP A 75 16.85 -33.14 19.29
C ASP A 75 17.11 -31.87 18.45
N GLU A 76 18.22 -31.21 18.70
CA GLU A 76 18.89 -30.36 17.70
C GLU A 76 19.58 -31.19 16.60
N SER A 77 19.52 -32.54 16.68
CA SER A 77 20.35 -33.42 15.86
C SER A 77 19.71 -33.99 14.58
N ASP A 78 18.40 -33.85 14.29
CA ASP A 78 17.84 -34.58 13.14
C ASP A 78 16.65 -33.98 12.35
N SER A 79 16.42 -32.66 12.42
CA SER A 79 15.39 -32.01 11.59
C SER A 79 16.02 -31.19 10.48
N LYS A 80 16.20 -31.80 9.30
CA LYS A 80 16.61 -31.10 8.07
C LYS A 80 15.76 -29.84 7.89
N THR A 81 16.40 -28.68 7.74
CA THR A 81 15.73 -27.42 7.43
C THR A 81 14.86 -27.59 6.19
N LYS A 82 13.55 -27.32 6.32
CA LYS A 82 12.59 -27.42 5.21
C LYS A 82 12.95 -26.41 4.14
N VAL A 83 13.44 -26.87 2.99
CA VAL A 83 13.77 -25.99 1.86
C VAL A 83 12.49 -25.64 1.10
N PHE A 84 12.20 -24.35 0.97
CA PHE A 84 11.05 -23.87 0.21
C PHE A 84 11.35 -23.90 -1.28
N LYS A 85 10.51 -24.59 -2.04
CA LYS A 85 10.64 -24.66 -3.50
C LYS A 85 10.06 -23.41 -4.15
N PRO A 86 10.58 -22.98 -5.31
CA PRO A 86 9.93 -21.98 -6.14
C PRO A 86 8.56 -22.43 -6.63
N CYS A 87 7.60 -21.51 -6.68
CA CYS A 87 6.37 -21.69 -7.44
C CYS A 87 6.65 -21.66 -8.94
N ALA A 88 5.73 -22.22 -9.75
CA ALA A 88 5.80 -22.11 -11.20
C ALA A 88 5.79 -20.64 -11.67
N ALA A 89 6.47 -20.34 -12.78
CA ALA A 89 6.61 -18.97 -13.31
C ALA A 89 5.27 -18.25 -13.56
N ARG A 90 4.18 -18.99 -13.83
CA ARG A 90 2.83 -18.41 -13.98
C ARG A 90 2.31 -17.69 -12.72
N TYR A 91 2.90 -17.96 -11.55
CA TYR A 91 2.50 -17.36 -10.27
C TYR A 91 3.27 -16.07 -9.94
N THR A 92 4.09 -15.53 -10.85
CA THR A 92 4.86 -14.29 -10.61
C THR A 92 3.98 -13.14 -10.11
N ASP A 93 2.73 -13.02 -10.57
CA ASP A 93 1.79 -11.97 -10.14
C ASP A 93 0.57 -12.55 -9.39
N TYR A 94 0.82 -13.63 -8.64
CA TYR A 94 -0.17 -14.32 -7.82
C TYR A 94 -0.66 -13.45 -6.67
N THR A 95 -1.97 -13.25 -6.64
CA THR A 95 -2.69 -12.52 -5.59
C THR A 95 -3.78 -13.46 -5.04
N PRO A 96 -3.50 -14.25 -3.99
CA PRO A 96 -4.30 -15.41 -3.63
C PRO A 96 -5.78 -15.10 -3.46
N CYS A 97 -6.10 -14.05 -2.69
CA CYS A 97 -7.49 -13.68 -2.42
C CYS A 97 -8.14 -12.79 -3.48
N GLN A 98 -7.45 -12.58 -4.60
CA GLN A 98 -7.91 -11.77 -5.74
C GLN A 98 -7.75 -12.57 -7.04
N ASP A 99 -7.84 -13.90 -6.94
CA ASP A 99 -7.73 -14.80 -8.08
C ASP A 99 -8.96 -14.65 -8.99
N GLN A 100 -8.71 -14.39 -10.27
CA GLN A 100 -9.77 -14.11 -11.23
C GLN A 100 -10.68 -15.32 -11.48
N ARG A 101 -10.14 -16.54 -11.48
CA ARG A 101 -10.96 -17.74 -11.75
C ARG A 101 -11.92 -17.99 -10.60
N ARG A 102 -11.44 -17.85 -9.37
CA ARG A 102 -12.26 -17.92 -8.15
C ARG A 102 -13.28 -16.78 -8.11
N ALA A 103 -12.86 -15.54 -8.34
CA ALA A 103 -13.75 -14.37 -8.40
C ALA A 103 -14.98 -14.62 -9.30
N MET A 104 -14.78 -15.20 -10.48
CA MET A 104 -15.85 -15.43 -11.45
C MET A 104 -16.88 -16.51 -11.05
N THR A 105 -16.67 -17.25 -9.95
CA THR A 105 -17.66 -18.19 -9.41
C THR A 105 -18.68 -17.52 -8.48
N PHE A 106 -18.48 -16.26 -8.13
CA PHE A 106 -19.33 -15.51 -7.20
C PHE A 106 -20.36 -14.63 -7.93
N PRO A 107 -21.46 -14.24 -7.25
CA PRO A 107 -22.50 -13.40 -7.81
C PRO A 107 -21.97 -12.05 -8.35
N ARG A 108 -22.56 -11.56 -9.45
CA ARG A 108 -22.14 -10.29 -10.08
C ARG A 108 -22.75 -9.06 -9.41
N GLU A 109 -23.85 -9.27 -8.71
CA GLU A 109 -24.61 -8.29 -7.98
C GLU A 109 -23.69 -7.57 -6.98
N ASN A 110 -23.81 -6.24 -6.94
CA ASN A 110 -23.08 -5.38 -5.99
C ASN A 110 -21.57 -5.65 -5.96
N MET A 111 -20.98 -6.04 -7.10
CA MET A 111 -19.56 -6.31 -7.24
C MET A 111 -19.02 -7.42 -6.33
N ASN A 112 -19.87 -8.32 -5.81
CA ASN A 112 -19.44 -9.41 -4.92
C ASN A 112 -18.33 -10.27 -5.53
N TYR A 113 -18.42 -10.58 -6.82
CA TYR A 113 -17.35 -11.28 -7.56
C TYR A 113 -15.98 -10.59 -7.55
N ARG A 114 -15.90 -9.27 -7.34
CA ARG A 114 -14.63 -8.53 -7.24
C ARG A 114 -14.14 -8.33 -5.80
N GLU A 115 -14.86 -8.86 -4.83
CA GLU A 115 -14.42 -8.86 -3.44
C GLU A 115 -13.26 -9.83 -3.24
N ARG A 116 -12.67 -9.74 -2.06
CA ARG A 116 -11.63 -10.66 -1.61
C ARG A 116 -12.22 -12.05 -1.40
N HIS A 117 -11.70 -13.04 -2.11
CA HIS A 117 -12.08 -14.45 -2.01
C HIS A 117 -10.82 -15.30 -1.84
N CYS A 118 -10.43 -15.56 -0.58
CA CYS A 118 -9.22 -16.32 -0.28
C CYS A 118 -9.36 -17.82 -0.61
N PRO A 119 -8.28 -18.49 -1.04
CA PRO A 119 -8.28 -19.94 -1.16
C PRO A 119 -8.39 -20.59 0.23
N PRO A 120 -9.08 -21.73 0.33
CA PRO A 120 -9.06 -22.54 1.54
C PRO A 120 -7.67 -23.14 1.78
N GLU A 121 -7.46 -23.72 2.97
CA GLU A 121 -6.15 -24.21 3.43
C GLU A 121 -5.51 -25.21 2.46
N GLU A 122 -6.30 -26.15 1.94
CA GLU A 122 -5.87 -27.19 1.00
C GLU A 122 -5.42 -26.67 -0.38
N GLU A 123 -5.80 -25.44 -0.72
CA GLU A 123 -5.43 -24.78 -1.97
C GLU A 123 -4.30 -23.76 -1.80
N LYS A 124 -3.84 -23.51 -0.56
CA LYS A 124 -2.73 -22.59 -0.30
C LYS A 124 -1.44 -23.09 -0.96
N LEU A 125 -0.69 -22.15 -1.55
CA LEU A 125 0.59 -22.45 -2.17
C LEU A 125 1.71 -22.40 -1.12
N HIS A 126 2.29 -23.54 -0.80
CA HIS A 126 3.47 -23.64 0.07
C HIS A 126 4.78 -23.58 -0.72
N CYS A 127 4.94 -22.52 -1.53
CA CYS A 127 6.12 -22.26 -2.35
C CYS A 127 6.44 -20.76 -2.42
N MET A 128 7.70 -20.40 -2.70
CA MET A 128 8.09 -19.00 -2.82
C MET A 128 7.77 -18.46 -4.22
N ILE A 129 7.24 -17.24 -4.29
CA ILE A 129 6.84 -16.61 -5.55
C ILE A 129 8.06 -16.01 -6.26
N PRO A 130 8.37 -16.43 -7.51
CA PRO A 130 9.54 -15.92 -8.22
C PRO A 130 9.40 -14.45 -8.63
N ALA A 131 10.52 -13.75 -8.64
CA ALA A 131 10.60 -12.43 -9.25
C ALA A 131 10.59 -12.54 -10.79
N PRO A 132 10.12 -11.52 -11.52
CA PRO A 132 10.25 -11.48 -12.96
C PRO A 132 11.72 -11.35 -13.36
N LYS A 133 12.07 -11.92 -14.52
CA LYS A 133 13.44 -11.86 -15.04
C LYS A 133 13.84 -10.43 -15.35
N GLY A 134 14.91 -9.97 -14.72
CA GLY A 134 15.42 -8.61 -14.90
C GLY A 134 14.72 -7.58 -14.03
N TYR A 135 14.01 -8.00 -12.97
CA TYR A 135 13.50 -7.09 -11.94
C TYR A 135 14.62 -6.18 -11.44
N VAL A 136 14.31 -4.90 -11.26
CA VAL A 136 15.25 -3.91 -10.73
C VAL A 136 14.63 -3.15 -9.58
N THR A 137 15.47 -2.61 -8.71
CA THR A 137 15.03 -1.70 -7.66
C THR A 137 14.27 -0.50 -8.26
N PRO A 138 13.08 -0.16 -7.76
CA PRO A 138 12.36 1.04 -8.20
C PRO A 138 13.17 2.32 -7.99
N PHE A 139 12.88 3.35 -8.79
CA PHE A 139 13.56 4.63 -8.65
C PHE A 139 13.27 5.25 -7.26
N PRO A 140 14.22 6.00 -6.66
CA PRO A 140 13.96 6.74 -5.43
C PRO A 140 12.83 7.76 -5.61
N TRP A 141 12.04 7.97 -4.56
CA TRP A 141 11.03 9.03 -4.54
C TRP A 141 11.69 10.42 -4.61
N PRO A 142 11.17 11.38 -5.40
CA PRO A 142 9.91 11.35 -6.15
C PRO A 142 10.02 10.85 -7.59
N LYS A 143 11.18 10.38 -8.06
CA LYS A 143 11.33 9.91 -9.45
C LYS A 143 10.43 8.71 -9.78
N SER A 144 10.24 7.80 -8.81
CA SER A 144 9.29 6.68 -8.95
C SER A 144 7.84 7.11 -9.16
N ARG A 145 7.45 8.31 -8.73
CA ARG A 145 6.13 8.87 -9.01
C ARG A 145 5.83 8.88 -10.51
N ASP A 146 6.82 9.20 -11.32
CA ASP A 146 6.65 9.46 -12.75
C ASP A 146 7.22 8.34 -13.63
N TYR A 147 8.05 7.45 -13.08
CA TYR A 147 8.73 6.41 -13.85
C TYR A 147 8.72 5.06 -13.14
N VAL A 148 8.39 4.00 -13.87
CA VAL A 148 8.50 2.60 -13.41
C VAL A 148 9.33 1.80 -14.43
N PRO A 149 10.32 1.00 -14.00
CA PRO A 149 11.03 0.10 -14.90
C PRO A 149 10.08 -0.92 -15.55
N TYR A 150 10.15 -1.08 -16.87
CA TYR A 150 9.27 -2.00 -17.60
C TYR A 150 9.38 -3.44 -17.08
N ALA A 151 10.59 -3.87 -16.72
CA ALA A 151 10.86 -5.23 -16.24
C ALA A 151 10.15 -5.58 -14.92
N ASN A 152 9.71 -4.58 -14.15
CA ASN A 152 9.03 -4.81 -12.87
C ASN A 152 7.55 -5.16 -13.03
N ALA A 153 6.91 -4.68 -14.10
CA ALA A 153 5.51 -4.93 -14.42
C ALA A 153 5.33 -4.97 -15.96
N PRO A 154 5.81 -6.02 -16.66
CA PRO A 154 5.98 -6.02 -18.11
C PRO A 154 4.68 -6.13 -18.95
N TYR A 155 3.58 -5.51 -18.48
CA TYR A 155 2.26 -5.51 -19.09
C TYR A 155 2.08 -4.31 -20.03
N LYS A 156 1.84 -4.58 -21.31
CA LYS A 156 1.61 -3.53 -22.32
C LYS A 156 0.13 -3.20 -22.55
N SER A 157 -0.80 -4.04 -22.07
CA SER A 157 -2.26 -3.88 -22.24
C SER A 157 -2.72 -2.45 -21.94
N LEU A 158 -2.40 -1.96 -20.75
CA LEU A 158 -2.78 -0.63 -20.29
C LEU A 158 -2.19 0.50 -21.16
N THR A 159 -0.96 0.33 -21.68
CA THR A 159 -0.34 1.32 -22.58
C THR A 159 -1.01 1.40 -23.94
N VAL A 160 -1.61 0.30 -24.41
CA VAL A 160 -2.35 0.26 -25.69
C VAL A 160 -3.75 0.83 -25.48
N GLU A 161 -4.46 0.40 -24.44
CA GLU A 161 -5.86 0.78 -24.20
C GLU A 161 -6.03 2.23 -23.69
N LYS A 162 -5.04 2.76 -22.98
CA LYS A 162 -5.07 4.12 -22.40
C LYS A 162 -4.11 5.10 -23.08
N ALA A 163 -3.55 4.74 -24.24
CA ALA A 163 -2.60 5.57 -25.00
C ALA A 163 -3.10 7.01 -25.21
N ILE A 164 -4.39 7.19 -25.49
CA ILE A 164 -5.02 8.48 -25.82
C ILE A 164 -5.27 9.32 -24.55
N GLN A 165 -5.30 8.71 -23.36
CA GLN A 165 -5.67 9.39 -22.11
C GLN A 165 -4.46 9.97 -21.34
N ASN A 166 -3.24 9.84 -21.88
CA ASN A 166 -1.99 10.25 -21.21
C ASN A 166 -1.86 9.69 -19.78
N TRP A 167 -2.34 8.46 -19.52
CA TRP A 167 -2.20 7.81 -18.21
C TRP A 167 -0.79 7.22 -18.03
N ILE A 168 -0.30 6.57 -19.07
CA ILE A 168 0.94 5.81 -19.08
C ILE A 168 1.52 5.81 -20.50
N GLN A 169 2.82 5.97 -20.61
CA GLN A 169 3.56 5.92 -21.87
C GLN A 169 4.69 4.90 -21.75
N TYR A 170 4.86 4.05 -22.75
CA TYR A 170 5.97 3.11 -22.82
C TYR A 170 7.16 3.78 -23.53
N GLU A 171 8.24 4.04 -22.80
CA GLU A 171 9.46 4.70 -23.30
C GLU A 171 10.64 3.72 -23.21
N GLY A 172 10.63 2.69 -24.06
CA GLY A 172 11.73 1.73 -24.20
C GLY A 172 11.88 0.78 -23.00
N ASN A 173 12.60 1.19 -21.96
CA ASN A 173 12.84 0.39 -20.76
C ASN A 173 12.06 0.86 -19.52
N VAL A 174 11.27 1.92 -19.65
CA VAL A 174 10.44 2.46 -18.57
C VAL A 174 9.01 2.72 -19.03
N PHE A 175 8.09 2.69 -18.08
CA PHE A 175 6.81 3.36 -18.18
C PHE A 175 6.93 4.75 -17.59
N ARG A 176 6.35 5.74 -18.26
CA ARG A 176 6.23 7.12 -17.80
C ARG A 176 4.78 7.44 -17.47
N PHE A 177 4.56 8.08 -16.33
CA PHE A 177 3.25 8.51 -15.83
C PHE A 177 3.23 10.03 -15.77
N PRO A 178 2.69 10.73 -16.78
CA PRO A 178 2.72 12.18 -16.83
C PRO A 178 1.72 12.85 -15.86
N GLY A 179 1.02 12.05 -15.04
CA GLY A 179 0.00 12.54 -14.11
C GLY A 179 -1.31 12.97 -14.76
N GLY A 180 -1.48 12.67 -16.06
CA GLY A 180 -2.70 12.96 -16.82
C GLY A 180 -3.79 11.94 -16.59
N GLY A 181 -5.02 12.35 -16.90
CA GLY A 181 -6.17 11.46 -16.93
C GLY A 181 -7.40 12.14 -17.46
N THR A 182 -8.48 11.36 -17.65
CA THR A 182 -9.69 11.86 -18.30
C THR A 182 -10.30 13.05 -17.55
N GLN A 183 -10.24 13.03 -16.21
CA GLN A 183 -10.74 14.13 -15.36
C GLN A 183 -9.69 15.18 -14.99
N PHE A 184 -8.44 14.97 -15.37
CA PHE A 184 -7.37 15.94 -15.15
C PHE A 184 -6.48 16.01 -16.39
N PRO A 185 -7.02 16.53 -17.52
CA PRO A 185 -6.30 16.61 -18.80
C PRO A 185 -5.09 17.54 -18.75
N GLN A 186 -5.08 18.49 -17.81
CA GLN A 186 -3.94 19.39 -17.53
C GLN A 186 -2.99 18.84 -16.45
N GLY A 187 -3.21 17.60 -16.00
CA GLY A 187 -2.44 16.94 -14.95
C GLY A 187 -3.09 17.01 -13.57
N ALA A 188 -2.83 15.98 -12.74
CA ALA A 188 -3.38 15.83 -11.41
C ALA A 188 -3.06 17.01 -10.47
N ASP A 189 -1.88 17.64 -10.63
CA ASP A 189 -1.48 18.82 -9.84
C ASP A 189 -2.45 20.00 -10.01
N LYS A 190 -2.85 20.31 -11.25
CA LYS A 190 -3.81 21.39 -11.55
C LYS A 190 -5.21 21.10 -11.07
N TYR A 191 -5.60 19.83 -11.10
CA TYR A 191 -6.85 19.40 -10.49
C TYR A 191 -6.83 19.54 -8.97
N ILE A 192 -5.71 19.20 -8.32
CA ILE A 192 -5.53 19.43 -6.87
C ILE A 192 -5.59 20.93 -6.54
N ASP A 193 -4.95 21.80 -7.34
CA ASP A 193 -5.03 23.26 -7.17
C ASP A 193 -6.49 23.76 -7.25
N GLN A 194 -7.31 23.18 -8.14
CA GLN A 194 -8.73 23.49 -8.22
C GLN A 194 -9.50 23.03 -6.98
N LEU A 195 -9.19 21.85 -6.43
CA LEU A 195 -9.81 21.38 -5.18
C LEU A 195 -9.41 22.26 -4.00
N ALA A 196 -8.16 22.71 -3.96
CA ALA A 196 -7.61 23.57 -2.91
C ALA A 196 -8.27 24.96 -2.85
N SER A 197 -8.98 25.40 -3.90
CA SER A 197 -9.77 26.64 -3.85
C SER A 197 -11.04 26.53 -2.99
N VAL A 198 -11.40 25.31 -2.55
CA VAL A 198 -12.59 25.02 -1.73
C VAL A 198 -12.21 24.27 -0.46
N ILE A 199 -11.27 23.33 -0.56
CA ILE A 199 -10.82 22.46 0.52
C ILE A 199 -9.50 23.01 1.09
N PRO A 200 -9.35 23.15 2.41
CA PRO A 200 -8.10 23.59 3.03
C PRO A 200 -7.05 22.45 3.02
N ILE A 201 -6.48 22.19 1.84
CA ILE A 201 -5.51 21.11 1.63
C ILE A 201 -4.15 21.45 2.25
N ASP A 202 -3.73 22.72 2.17
CA ASP A 202 -2.35 23.12 2.48
C ASP A 202 -2.08 23.41 3.97
N ASP A 203 -3.12 23.56 4.80
CA ASP A 203 -2.96 23.94 6.22
C ASP A 203 -2.70 22.74 7.16
N GLY A 204 -2.71 21.51 6.62
CA GLY A 204 -2.49 20.27 7.37
C GLY A 204 -3.74 19.72 8.06
N THR A 205 -4.90 20.35 7.93
CA THR A 205 -6.19 19.84 8.44
C THR A 205 -6.62 18.59 7.68
N VAL A 206 -6.52 18.62 6.35
CA VAL A 206 -6.67 17.43 5.51
C VAL A 206 -5.33 16.70 5.46
N ARG A 207 -5.28 15.47 5.99
CA ARG A 207 -4.06 14.66 6.00
C ARG A 207 -4.25 13.29 5.36
N THR A 208 -5.38 12.65 5.63
CA THR A 208 -5.70 11.29 5.18
C THR A 208 -6.84 11.33 4.17
N ALA A 209 -6.63 10.75 3.00
CA ALA A 209 -7.63 10.69 1.93
C ALA A 209 -7.94 9.26 1.52
N LEU A 210 -9.20 8.95 1.20
CA LEU A 210 -9.63 7.70 0.58
C LEU A 210 -9.79 7.91 -0.93
N ASP A 211 -9.07 7.16 -1.76
CA ASP A 211 -9.17 7.26 -3.23
C ASP A 211 -9.81 6.01 -3.83
N THR A 212 -11.08 6.13 -4.22
CA THR A 212 -11.90 5.02 -4.72
C THR A 212 -11.83 4.92 -6.24
N GLY A 213 -11.54 3.73 -6.76
CA GLY A 213 -11.38 3.53 -8.20
C GLY A 213 -10.17 4.29 -8.75
N CYS A 214 -9.05 4.24 -8.03
CA CYS A 214 -7.89 5.11 -8.22
C CYS A 214 -7.16 4.96 -9.56
N GLY A 215 -7.42 3.90 -10.33
CA GLY A 215 -6.62 3.55 -11.51
C GLY A 215 -5.16 3.36 -11.13
N VAL A 216 -4.26 4.10 -11.78
CA VAL A 216 -2.81 4.12 -11.45
C VAL A 216 -2.47 5.03 -10.27
N ALA A 217 -3.47 5.56 -9.55
CA ALA A 217 -3.36 6.42 -8.37
C ALA A 217 -2.63 7.76 -8.60
N SER A 218 -2.79 8.38 -9.77
CA SER A 218 -2.15 9.67 -10.09
C SER A 218 -2.56 10.80 -9.14
N TRP A 219 -3.83 10.86 -8.73
CA TRP A 219 -4.27 11.87 -7.76
C TRP A 219 -3.55 11.71 -6.41
N GLY A 220 -3.55 10.49 -5.85
CA GLY A 220 -2.82 10.18 -4.62
C GLY A 220 -1.31 10.43 -4.71
N ALA A 221 -0.71 10.17 -5.87
CA ALA A 221 0.72 10.39 -6.10
C ALA A 221 1.12 11.87 -6.03
N TYR A 222 0.27 12.78 -6.54
CA TYR A 222 0.54 14.22 -6.56
C TYR A 222 0.14 14.90 -5.25
N LEU A 223 -0.89 14.39 -4.55
CA LEU A 223 -1.28 14.85 -3.21
C LEU A 223 -0.16 14.76 -2.17
N TRP A 224 0.79 13.82 -2.36
CA TRP A 224 1.94 13.68 -1.47
C TRP A 224 2.72 14.99 -1.30
N SER A 225 2.82 15.79 -2.37
CA SER A 225 3.50 17.10 -2.33
C SER A 225 2.78 18.15 -1.48
N ARG A 226 1.49 17.94 -1.19
CA ARG A 226 0.66 18.77 -0.31
C ARG A 226 0.55 18.18 1.10
N ASN A 227 1.44 17.25 1.47
CA ASN A 227 1.39 16.52 2.75
C ASN A 227 0.05 15.79 2.99
N VAL A 228 -0.66 15.38 1.94
CA VAL A 228 -1.84 14.50 2.03
C VAL A 228 -1.44 13.11 1.58
N VAL A 229 -1.78 12.11 2.39
CA VAL A 229 -1.58 10.70 2.06
C VAL A 229 -2.91 10.07 1.65
N ALA A 230 -2.99 9.61 0.42
CA ALA A 230 -4.15 8.90 -0.10
C ALA A 230 -3.97 7.39 0.06
N MET A 231 -4.96 6.74 0.69
CA MET A 231 -5.13 5.30 0.67
C MET A 231 -6.00 4.94 -0.54
N SER A 232 -5.35 4.39 -1.57
CA SER A 232 -6.00 4.15 -2.86
C SER A 232 -6.48 2.71 -2.98
N PHE A 233 -7.62 2.48 -3.63
CA PHE A 233 -8.01 1.12 -3.98
C PHE A 233 -8.78 1.04 -5.30
N ALA A 234 -8.58 -0.07 -5.99
CA ALA A 234 -9.31 -0.44 -7.20
C ALA A 234 -9.34 -1.97 -7.32
N PRO A 235 -10.37 -2.53 -7.98
CA PRO A 235 -10.44 -3.97 -8.19
C PRO A 235 -9.33 -4.43 -9.13
N ARG A 236 -9.01 -5.72 -9.10
CA ARG A 236 -8.24 -6.35 -10.17
C ARG A 236 -9.15 -6.42 -11.41
N ASP A 237 -8.86 -5.61 -12.42
CA ASP A 237 -9.64 -5.56 -13.66
C ASP A 237 -8.92 -6.24 -14.83
N SER A 238 -9.58 -6.30 -15.98
CA SER A 238 -9.06 -6.92 -17.21
C SER A 238 -7.84 -6.22 -17.80
N HIS A 239 -7.52 -5.01 -17.33
CA HIS A 239 -6.39 -4.25 -17.84
C HIS A 239 -5.05 -4.71 -17.22
N GLU A 240 -5.14 -5.54 -16.17
CA GLU A 240 -4.03 -6.03 -15.35
C GLU A 240 -3.19 -4.89 -14.72
N ALA A 241 -2.70 -5.06 -13.50
CA ALA A 241 -1.64 -4.22 -12.92
C ALA A 241 -1.94 -2.73 -12.58
N GLN A 242 -3.17 -2.18 -12.63
CA GLN A 242 -3.39 -0.76 -12.26
C GLN A 242 -2.88 -0.40 -10.84
N VAL A 243 -3.34 -1.15 -9.83
CA VAL A 243 -2.85 -1.02 -8.45
C VAL A 243 -1.37 -1.41 -8.34
N GLN A 244 -0.90 -2.38 -9.14
CA GLN A 244 0.52 -2.74 -9.18
C GLN A 244 1.39 -1.56 -9.63
N PHE A 245 0.97 -0.80 -10.64
CA PHE A 245 1.66 0.42 -11.06
C PHE A 245 1.66 1.47 -9.96
N ALA A 246 0.54 1.68 -9.25
CA ALA A 246 0.52 2.59 -8.10
C ALA A 246 1.58 2.19 -7.04
N LEU A 247 1.66 0.90 -6.72
CA LEU A 247 2.61 0.36 -5.75
C LEU A 247 4.07 0.45 -6.23
N GLU A 248 4.33 0.16 -7.51
CA GLU A 248 5.66 0.32 -8.13
C GLU A 248 6.12 1.78 -8.19
N ARG A 249 5.17 2.72 -8.37
CA ARG A 249 5.44 4.16 -8.27
C ARG A 249 5.69 4.64 -6.83
N GLY A 250 5.40 3.82 -5.83
CA GLY A 250 5.53 4.15 -4.42
C GLY A 250 4.33 4.92 -3.84
N VAL A 251 3.13 4.69 -4.37
CA VAL A 251 1.87 5.27 -3.91
C VAL A 251 1.11 4.24 -3.05
N PRO A 252 0.55 4.62 -1.88
CA PRO A 252 -0.22 3.69 -1.07
C PRO A 252 -1.48 3.20 -1.81
N ALA A 253 -1.58 1.88 -1.99
CA ALA A 253 -2.72 1.27 -2.63
C ALA A 253 -2.98 -0.16 -2.15
N VAL A 254 -4.22 -0.65 -2.30
CA VAL A 254 -4.62 -2.05 -2.12
C VAL A 254 -5.57 -2.48 -3.24
N ILE A 255 -5.66 -3.78 -3.46
CA ILE A 255 -6.70 -4.35 -4.33
C ILE A 255 -7.99 -4.40 -3.51
N GLY A 256 -9.06 -3.80 -4.02
CA GLY A 256 -10.33 -3.77 -3.30
C GLY A 256 -11.46 -3.15 -4.11
N VAL A 257 -12.67 -3.27 -3.60
CA VAL A 257 -13.89 -2.72 -4.22
C VAL A 257 -14.86 -2.29 -3.13
N LEU A 258 -15.72 -1.33 -3.45
CA LEU A 258 -16.95 -1.12 -2.69
C LEU A 258 -17.99 -2.11 -3.21
N GLY A 259 -18.11 -3.25 -2.51
CA GLY A 259 -18.98 -4.36 -2.91
C GLY A 259 -20.19 -4.52 -2.01
N THR A 260 -20.14 -5.54 -1.17
CA THR A 260 -21.11 -5.90 -0.13
C THR A 260 -20.50 -5.89 1.27
N ILE A 261 -19.17 -5.93 1.40
CA ILE A 261 -18.43 -5.92 2.67
C ILE A 261 -17.95 -4.51 3.03
N LYS A 262 -17.98 -4.16 4.33
CA LYS A 262 -17.45 -2.90 4.88
C LYS A 262 -15.96 -2.76 4.56
N LEU A 263 -15.50 -1.53 4.33
CA LEU A 263 -14.09 -1.26 4.15
C LEU A 263 -13.34 -1.57 5.46
N PRO A 264 -12.12 -2.12 5.37
CA PRO A 264 -11.30 -2.52 6.53
C PRO A 264 -10.64 -1.33 7.24
N TYR A 265 -11.38 -0.24 7.39
CA TYR A 265 -10.98 1.00 8.04
C TYR A 265 -11.93 1.29 9.22
N PRO A 266 -11.42 1.90 10.30
CA PRO A 266 -12.26 2.30 11.42
C PRO A 266 -13.19 3.43 10.99
N SER A 267 -14.24 3.64 11.77
CA SER A 267 -15.06 4.84 11.64
C SER A 267 -14.21 6.11 11.78
N ARG A 268 -14.53 7.17 11.01
CA ARG A 268 -13.86 8.47 11.09
C ARG A 268 -12.34 8.38 10.84
N ALA A 269 -11.94 7.58 9.85
CA ALA A 269 -10.56 7.34 9.43
C ALA A 269 -10.00 8.42 8.51
N PHE A 270 -10.82 9.03 7.64
CA PHE A 270 -10.35 9.92 6.56
C PHE A 270 -10.85 11.35 6.73
N ASP A 271 -10.02 12.32 6.34
CA ASP A 271 -10.36 13.74 6.29
C ASP A 271 -11.01 14.11 4.93
N MET A 272 -10.74 13.30 3.90
CA MET A 272 -11.28 13.47 2.55
C MET A 272 -11.54 12.11 1.90
N ALA A 273 -12.59 12.01 1.09
CA ALA A 273 -12.85 10.87 0.22
C ALA A 273 -13.05 11.34 -1.22
N HIS A 274 -12.52 10.60 -2.18
CA HIS A 274 -12.47 11.01 -3.58
C HIS A 274 -12.87 9.86 -4.51
N CYS A 275 -13.62 10.21 -5.55
CA CYS A 275 -13.89 9.40 -6.71
C CYS A 275 -13.76 10.26 -7.97
N SER A 276 -13.03 9.75 -8.96
CA SER A 276 -12.98 10.34 -10.30
C SER A 276 -13.32 9.27 -11.34
N ARG A 277 -14.53 9.29 -11.88
CA ARG A 277 -15.06 8.27 -12.82
C ARG A 277 -14.85 6.83 -12.31
N CYS A 278 -15.09 6.61 -11.02
CA CYS A 278 -14.87 5.31 -10.37
C CYS A 278 -15.91 4.23 -10.72
N LEU A 279 -16.97 4.58 -11.48
CA LEU A 279 -18.06 3.68 -11.89
C LEU A 279 -18.83 3.04 -10.70
N ILE A 280 -18.76 3.65 -9.53
CA ILE A 280 -19.55 3.24 -8.37
C ILE A 280 -20.93 3.89 -8.48
N PRO A 281 -22.02 3.12 -8.42
CA PRO A 281 -23.38 3.66 -8.48
C PRO A 281 -23.77 4.22 -7.12
N TRP A 282 -23.26 5.41 -6.78
CA TRP A 282 -23.34 6.01 -5.44
C TRP A 282 -24.76 6.14 -4.87
N GLY A 283 -25.75 6.46 -5.72
CA GLY A 283 -27.16 6.57 -5.33
C GLY A 283 -27.94 5.24 -5.28
N ALA A 284 -27.37 4.14 -5.80
CA ALA A 284 -28.04 2.85 -5.86
C ALA A 284 -28.08 2.14 -4.49
N ASN A 285 -28.89 1.08 -4.40
CA ASN A 285 -29.01 0.23 -3.21
C ASN A 285 -29.28 1.02 -1.91
N GLY A 286 -30.15 2.04 -1.99
CA GLY A 286 -30.47 2.90 -0.85
C GLY A 286 -29.34 3.85 -0.42
N GLY A 287 -28.29 4.02 -1.24
CA GLY A 287 -27.14 4.86 -0.91
C GLY A 287 -26.08 4.18 -0.05
N ILE A 288 -26.08 2.84 0.02
CA ILE A 288 -25.21 2.04 0.90
C ILE A 288 -23.71 2.39 0.76
N TYR A 289 -23.25 2.68 -0.46
CA TYR A 289 -21.85 3.06 -0.70
C TYR A 289 -21.50 4.44 -0.11
N MET A 290 -22.44 5.39 -0.17
CA MET A 290 -22.26 6.69 0.46
C MET A 290 -22.33 6.59 1.98
N MET A 291 -23.16 5.68 2.52
CA MET A 291 -23.21 5.40 3.96
C MET A 291 -21.89 4.80 4.47
N GLU A 292 -21.26 3.91 3.69
CA GLU A 292 -19.94 3.37 4.03
C GLU A 292 -18.85 4.46 3.96
N VAL A 293 -18.89 5.33 2.96
CA VAL A 293 -18.01 6.51 2.90
C VAL A 293 -18.27 7.42 4.10
N ASP A 294 -19.53 7.65 4.48
CA ASP A 294 -19.91 8.45 5.64
C ASP A 294 -19.33 7.89 6.94
N ARG A 295 -19.39 6.57 7.13
CA ARG A 295 -18.82 5.89 8.30
C ARG A 295 -17.32 6.18 8.45
N VAL A 296 -16.56 6.06 7.36
CA VAL A 296 -15.10 6.25 7.39
C VAL A 296 -14.68 7.72 7.28
N LEU A 297 -15.55 8.62 6.83
CA LEU A 297 -15.28 10.05 6.72
C LEU A 297 -15.51 10.75 8.08
N ARG A 298 -14.55 11.60 8.48
CA ARG A 298 -14.67 12.41 9.69
C ARG A 298 -15.77 13.47 9.57
N PRO A 299 -16.44 13.85 10.66
CA PRO A 299 -17.20 15.10 10.71
C PRO A 299 -16.32 16.28 10.27
N GLY A 300 -16.85 17.15 9.40
CA GLY A 300 -16.09 18.24 8.76
C GLY A 300 -15.26 17.81 7.54
N GLY A 301 -15.14 16.50 7.27
CA GLY A 301 -14.42 15.96 6.12
C GLY A 301 -15.15 16.20 4.79
N TYR A 302 -14.42 16.03 3.69
CA TYR A 302 -14.90 16.35 2.35
C TYR A 302 -15.10 15.11 1.50
N TRP A 303 -16.16 15.08 0.70
CA TRP A 303 -16.34 14.10 -0.36
C TRP A 303 -16.30 14.78 -1.73
N VAL A 304 -15.46 14.27 -2.62
CA VAL A 304 -15.26 14.80 -3.97
C VAL A 304 -15.68 13.76 -5.00
N LEU A 305 -16.64 14.12 -5.85
CA LEU A 305 -17.07 13.31 -6.98
C LEU A 305 -16.78 14.06 -8.28
N SER A 306 -15.98 13.43 -9.15
CA SER A 306 -15.62 13.98 -10.46
C SER A 306 -16.04 13.05 -11.60
N GLY A 307 -16.75 13.60 -12.59
CA GLY A 307 -17.29 12.88 -13.74
C GLY A 307 -18.79 12.63 -13.65
N PRO A 308 -19.32 11.72 -14.49
CA PRO A 308 -20.75 11.42 -14.48
C PRO A 308 -21.22 11.05 -13.06
N PRO A 309 -22.38 11.55 -12.62
CA PRO A 309 -23.34 12.37 -13.38
C PRO A 309 -23.10 13.90 -13.31
N ILE A 310 -22.07 14.38 -12.62
CA ILE A 310 -21.88 15.82 -12.36
C ILE A 310 -21.73 16.61 -13.65
N ASN A 311 -22.51 17.69 -13.81
CA ASN A 311 -22.56 18.50 -15.04
C ASN A 311 -23.06 17.72 -16.29
N TRP A 312 -23.96 16.75 -16.09
CA TRP A 312 -24.61 16.00 -17.18
C TRP A 312 -25.33 16.87 -18.21
N LYS A 313 -25.85 18.05 -17.83
CA LYS A 313 -26.57 18.97 -18.73
C LYS A 313 -25.74 19.35 -19.95
N VAL A 314 -24.41 19.44 -19.78
CA VAL A 314 -23.45 19.76 -20.84
C VAL A 314 -22.90 18.48 -21.49
N ASN A 315 -22.65 17.43 -20.69
CA ASN A 315 -21.81 16.31 -21.09
C ASN A 315 -22.53 15.00 -21.46
N TYR A 316 -23.86 14.95 -21.40
CA TYR A 316 -24.63 13.74 -21.76
C TYR A 316 -24.32 13.21 -23.18
N LYS A 317 -24.11 14.11 -24.16
CA LYS A 317 -23.77 13.70 -25.55
C LYS A 317 -22.37 13.07 -25.65
N PRO A 318 -21.27 13.72 -25.19
CA PRO A 318 -19.95 13.10 -25.17
C PRO A 318 -19.89 11.76 -24.43
N TRP A 319 -20.68 11.60 -23.36
CA TRP A 319 -20.72 10.37 -22.58
C TRP A 319 -21.60 9.27 -23.17
N GLN A 320 -22.38 9.58 -24.23
CA GLN A 320 -23.31 8.65 -24.86
C GLN A 320 -24.30 8.04 -23.85
N ARG A 321 -24.73 8.84 -22.86
CA ARG A 321 -25.70 8.43 -21.84
C ARG A 321 -26.97 9.29 -21.92
N PRO A 322 -28.17 8.72 -21.69
CA PRO A 322 -29.43 9.46 -21.63
C PRO A 322 -29.41 10.57 -20.57
N LYS A 323 -30.10 11.68 -20.85
CA LYS A 323 -30.20 12.80 -19.89
C LYS A 323 -30.94 12.40 -18.63
N GLU A 324 -32.03 11.66 -18.81
CA GLU A 324 -32.96 11.26 -17.77
C GLU A 324 -32.26 10.35 -16.76
N GLU A 325 -31.43 9.42 -17.26
CA GLU A 325 -30.61 8.53 -16.44
C GLU A 325 -29.57 9.31 -15.60
N LEU A 326 -28.84 10.23 -16.22
CA LEU A 326 -27.84 11.04 -15.52
C LEU A 326 -28.47 12.01 -14.51
N GLN A 327 -29.60 12.61 -14.87
CA GLN A 327 -30.36 13.49 -13.98
C GLN A 327 -30.85 12.72 -12.76
N GLU A 328 -31.38 11.53 -12.96
CA GLU A 328 -31.86 10.66 -11.89
C GLU A 328 -30.71 10.19 -11.00
N GLU A 329 -29.57 9.80 -11.59
CA GLU A 329 -28.37 9.40 -10.83
C GLU A 329 -27.87 10.55 -9.93
N GLN A 330 -27.79 11.78 -10.46
CA GLN A 330 -27.40 12.94 -9.65
C GLN A 330 -28.44 13.26 -8.57
N ARG A 331 -29.74 13.16 -8.88
CA ARG A 331 -30.83 13.37 -7.91
C ARG A 331 -30.71 12.40 -6.73
N GLN A 332 -30.49 11.11 -6.99
CA GLN A 332 -30.32 10.10 -5.96
C GLN A 332 -29.11 10.39 -5.06
N ILE A 333 -27.96 10.76 -5.66
CA ILE A 333 -26.77 11.17 -4.90
C ILE A 333 -27.07 12.35 -3.98
N GLU A 334 -27.77 13.37 -4.48
CA GLU A 334 -28.11 14.56 -3.69
C GLU A 334 -29.10 14.25 -2.56
N GLU A 335 -30.06 13.35 -2.78
CA GLU A 335 -30.99 12.89 -1.74
C GLU A 335 -30.28 12.11 -0.64
N VAL A 336 -29.36 11.20 -1.01
CA VAL A 336 -28.56 10.46 -0.03
C VAL A 336 -27.62 11.40 0.73
N ALA A 337 -26.95 12.34 0.04
CA ALA A 337 -26.12 13.36 0.68
C ALA A 337 -26.93 14.19 1.69
N LYS A 338 -28.17 14.58 1.36
CA LYS A 338 -29.06 15.28 2.28
C LYS A 338 -29.40 14.45 3.52
N LYS A 339 -29.71 13.15 3.35
CA LYS A 339 -29.97 12.21 4.45
C LYS A 339 -28.76 12.03 5.38
N LEU A 340 -27.56 12.05 4.81
CA LEU A 340 -26.29 11.96 5.52
C LEU A 340 -25.82 13.30 6.12
N CYS A 341 -26.62 14.37 6.00
CA CYS A 341 -26.26 15.72 6.44
C CYS A 341 -24.96 16.22 5.79
N TRP A 342 -24.80 16.01 4.49
CA TRP A 342 -23.71 16.57 3.71
C TRP A 342 -24.16 17.84 3.00
N GLU A 343 -23.36 18.89 3.10
CA GLU A 343 -23.60 20.16 2.43
C GLU A 343 -22.77 20.24 1.15
N LYS A 344 -23.41 20.53 0.01
CA LYS A 344 -22.69 20.77 -1.25
C LYS A 344 -22.01 22.14 -1.20
N LYS A 345 -20.67 22.15 -1.15
CA LYS A 345 -19.85 23.37 -1.09
C LYS A 345 -19.52 23.94 -2.46
N SER A 346 -19.40 23.08 -3.47
CA SER A 346 -19.07 23.51 -4.82
C SER A 346 -19.57 22.52 -5.85
N GLU A 347 -19.98 23.01 -7.01
CA GLU A 347 -20.17 22.24 -8.24
C GLU A 347 -19.63 23.09 -9.39
N LYS A 348 -18.49 22.69 -9.94
CA LYS A 348 -17.80 23.44 -10.99
C LYS A 348 -17.28 22.47 -12.04
N ALA A 349 -17.67 22.70 -13.30
CA ALA A 349 -17.41 21.77 -14.39
C ALA A 349 -17.87 20.35 -13.99
N GLU A 350 -17.07 19.32 -14.22
CA GLU A 350 -17.41 17.93 -13.88
C GLU A 350 -17.13 17.54 -12.43
N THR A 351 -16.92 18.50 -11.51
CA THR A 351 -16.53 18.23 -10.12
C THR A 351 -17.52 18.82 -9.14
N ALA A 352 -17.98 18.00 -8.21
CA ALA A 352 -18.78 18.42 -7.07
C ALA A 352 -18.09 18.05 -5.75
N ILE A 353 -18.19 18.95 -4.78
CA ILE A 353 -17.56 18.84 -3.45
C ILE A 353 -18.65 18.98 -2.40
N TRP A 354 -18.77 17.98 -1.54
CA TRP A 354 -19.60 18.01 -0.35
C TRP A 354 -18.75 18.03 0.91
N GLN A 355 -19.29 18.58 1.98
CA GLN A 355 -18.70 18.52 3.31
C GLN A 355 -19.68 17.86 4.28
N LYS A 356 -19.21 16.86 5.02
CA LYS A 356 -19.95 16.25 6.12
C LYS A 356 -20.06 17.24 7.27
N MET A 357 -21.28 17.51 7.75
CA MET A 357 -21.49 18.48 8.82
C MET A 357 -20.78 18.07 10.13
N THR A 358 -20.31 19.06 10.88
CA THR A 358 -19.62 18.85 12.16
C THR A 358 -20.58 18.75 13.35
N ASP A 359 -21.75 19.40 13.25
CA ASP A 359 -22.76 19.42 14.31
C ASP A 359 -23.72 18.22 14.16
N SER A 360 -23.60 17.26 15.07
CA SER A 360 -24.46 16.09 15.13
C SER A 360 -25.87 16.38 15.64
N GLU A 361 -26.09 17.46 16.40
CA GLU A 361 -27.40 17.75 17.01
C GLU A 361 -28.38 18.35 16.00
N SER A 362 -27.96 19.35 15.21
CA SER A 362 -28.78 19.89 14.12
C SER A 362 -28.98 18.90 12.97
N CYS A 363 -28.08 17.92 12.82
CA CYS A 363 -28.27 16.82 11.89
C CYS A 363 -29.31 15.80 12.40
N ARG A 364 -29.23 15.39 13.68
CA ARG A 364 -30.17 14.41 14.26
C ARG A 364 -31.61 14.90 14.24
N SER A 365 -31.87 16.16 14.57
CA SER A 365 -33.24 16.72 14.48
C SER A 365 -33.81 16.67 13.06
N ARG A 366 -32.97 16.86 12.03
CA ARG A 366 -33.36 16.69 10.62
C ARG A 366 -33.55 15.22 10.21
N GLN A 367 -32.85 14.30 10.87
CA GLN A 367 -32.95 12.85 10.64
C GLN A 367 -34.21 12.26 11.29
N ASP A 368 -34.60 12.76 12.46
CA ASP A 368 -35.86 12.41 13.14
C ASP A 368 -37.08 12.79 12.28
N ASP A 369 -37.01 13.92 11.57
CA ASP A 369 -38.04 14.36 10.62
C ASP A 369 -38.06 13.56 9.29
N SER A 370 -37.01 12.80 8.96
CA SER A 370 -36.82 12.19 7.62
C SER A 370 -36.77 10.66 7.57
N SER A 371 -37.22 9.97 8.63
CA SER A 371 -37.28 8.49 8.71
C SER A 371 -35.96 7.80 8.38
N VAL A 372 -34.84 8.32 8.92
CA VAL A 372 -33.51 7.75 8.69
C VAL A 372 -33.30 6.51 9.57
N GLU A 373 -32.94 5.39 8.95
CA GLU A 373 -32.58 4.15 9.65
C GLU A 373 -31.15 4.23 10.18
N PHE A 374 -30.96 3.98 11.47
CA PHE A 374 -29.65 3.93 12.12
C PHE A 374 -29.19 2.49 12.33
N CYS A 375 -27.90 2.25 12.20
CA CYS A 375 -27.35 0.90 12.36
C CYS A 375 -27.45 0.43 13.82
N GLU A 376 -27.84 -0.84 14.01
CA GLU A 376 -28.00 -1.46 15.34
C GLU A 376 -26.66 -1.79 16.01
N SER A 377 -25.59 -2.00 15.23
CA SER A 377 -24.28 -2.40 15.76
C SER A 377 -23.73 -1.37 16.77
N SER A 378 -23.27 -1.88 17.91
CA SER A 378 -22.65 -1.07 18.97
C SER A 378 -21.23 -0.63 18.64
N ASP A 379 -20.50 -1.35 17.78
CA ASP A 379 -19.14 -0.99 17.35
C ASP A 379 -19.06 -0.71 15.84
N PRO A 380 -18.92 0.56 15.42
CA PRO A 380 -18.76 0.93 14.01
C PRO A 380 -17.37 0.58 13.45
N ASN A 381 -16.47 0.01 14.26
CA ASN A 381 -15.13 -0.44 13.86
C ASN A 381 -15.04 -1.97 13.71
N ASP A 382 -16.08 -2.73 14.06
CA ASP A 382 -16.19 -4.15 13.70
C ASP A 382 -16.53 -4.27 12.21
N VAL A 383 -15.49 -4.46 11.38
CA VAL A 383 -15.59 -4.36 9.92
C VAL A 383 -15.10 -5.59 9.16
N TRP A 384 -14.29 -6.45 9.79
CA TRP A 384 -13.67 -7.59 9.09
C TRP A 384 -14.73 -8.61 8.66
N TYR A 385 -14.87 -8.82 7.35
CA TYR A 385 -15.92 -9.63 6.72
C TYR A 385 -17.36 -9.29 7.14
N LYS A 386 -17.61 -8.05 7.60
CA LYS A 386 -18.96 -7.59 7.92
C LYS A 386 -19.63 -7.00 6.69
N LYS A 387 -20.88 -7.40 6.44
CA LYS A 387 -21.67 -6.81 5.36
C LYS A 387 -21.94 -5.34 5.64
N MET A 388 -21.93 -4.53 4.59
CA MET A 388 -22.48 -3.19 4.64
C MET A 388 -23.99 -3.26 4.87
N GLU A 389 -24.51 -2.24 5.53
CA GLU A 389 -25.91 -2.13 5.90
C GLU A 389 -26.43 -0.80 5.34
N ALA A 390 -27.69 -0.75 4.90
CA ALA A 390 -28.31 0.45 4.36
C ALA A 390 -28.82 1.39 5.47
N CYS A 391 -27.95 1.69 6.43
CA CYS A 391 -28.25 2.48 7.62
C CYS A 391 -27.15 3.52 7.89
N VAL A 392 -27.49 4.57 8.64
CA VAL A 392 -26.55 5.60 9.05
C VAL A 392 -25.83 5.18 10.32
N THR A 393 -24.50 5.24 10.32
CA THR A 393 -23.70 4.96 11.51
C THR A 393 -23.88 6.10 12.54
N PRO A 394 -24.29 5.81 13.79
CA PRO A 394 -24.45 6.85 14.80
C PRO A 394 -23.15 7.59 15.10
N THR A 395 -23.19 8.92 15.07
CA THR A 395 -22.06 9.74 15.53
C THR A 395 -21.95 9.62 17.06
N PRO A 396 -20.80 9.24 17.64
CA PRO A 396 -20.64 9.18 19.10
C PRO A 396 -20.82 10.56 19.74
N LYS A 397 -21.39 10.60 20.96
CA LYS A 397 -21.68 11.85 21.72
C LYS A 397 -20.42 12.68 22.01
N VAL A 398 -19.27 12.02 22.12
CA VAL A 398 -17.98 12.70 22.20
C VAL A 398 -17.59 13.05 20.77
N SER A 399 -17.82 14.31 20.40
CA SER A 399 -17.24 14.93 19.20
C SER A 399 -15.78 14.51 19.16
N GLY A 400 -15.39 13.75 18.13
CA GLY A 400 -14.03 13.19 18.00
C GLY A 400 -13.04 14.33 17.93
N GLY A 401 -12.57 14.77 19.10
CA GLY A 401 -12.09 16.12 19.37
C GLY A 401 -11.17 16.70 18.30
N ASN A 402 -11.17 18.03 18.17
CA ASN A 402 -10.42 18.73 17.12
C ASN A 402 -8.98 18.21 17.03
N LEU A 403 -8.70 17.45 15.96
CA LEU A 403 -7.37 16.96 15.65
C LEU A 403 -6.47 18.16 15.34
N LYS A 404 -5.23 18.13 15.84
CA LYS A 404 -4.25 19.12 15.44
C LYS A 404 -3.96 18.97 13.93
N PRO A 405 -3.64 20.06 13.21
CA PRO A 405 -3.12 19.95 11.86
C PRO A 405 -1.81 19.16 11.82
N PHE A 406 -1.56 18.46 10.70
CA PHE A 406 -0.29 17.79 10.45
C PHE A 406 0.82 18.84 10.21
N PRO A 407 2.06 18.66 10.73
CA PRO A 407 2.64 17.45 11.33
C PRO A 407 2.42 17.31 12.84
N ASN A 408 1.93 18.33 13.54
CA ASN A 408 1.73 18.27 15.00
C ASN A 408 0.78 17.13 15.41
N ARG A 409 -0.20 16.82 14.55
CA ARG A 409 -1.09 15.67 14.66
C ARG A 409 -0.39 14.34 14.97
N LEU A 410 0.81 14.12 14.41
CA LEU A 410 1.53 12.85 14.49
C LEU A 410 1.94 12.47 15.92
N TYR A 411 2.21 13.47 16.76
CA TYR A 411 2.71 13.30 18.12
C TYR A 411 1.72 13.78 19.19
N ALA A 412 0.62 14.42 18.80
CA ALA A 412 -0.46 14.76 19.71
C ALA A 412 -1.10 13.49 20.31
N ILE A 413 -1.71 13.62 21.49
CA ILE A 413 -2.50 12.56 22.10
C ILE A 413 -3.81 12.46 21.31
N PRO A 414 -4.14 11.31 20.71
CA PRO A 414 -5.37 11.14 19.94
C PRO A 414 -6.63 11.26 20.80
N PRO A 415 -7.71 11.86 20.30
CA PRO A 415 -8.97 11.98 21.03
C PRO A 415 -9.45 10.66 21.65
N ARG A 416 -9.40 9.53 20.91
CA ARG A 416 -9.79 8.21 21.41
C ARG A 416 -9.00 7.74 22.63
N VAL A 417 -7.75 8.18 22.76
CA VAL A 417 -6.90 7.89 23.93
C VAL A 417 -7.32 8.79 25.09
N SER A 418 -7.41 10.10 24.86
CA SER A 418 -7.79 11.06 25.91
C SER A 418 -9.21 10.87 26.46
N SER A 419 -10.14 10.36 25.64
CA SER A 419 -11.52 10.07 26.05
C SER A 419 -11.68 8.71 26.74
N GLY A 420 -10.62 7.90 26.84
CA GLY A 420 -10.68 6.55 27.39
C GLY A 420 -11.51 5.58 26.53
N SER A 421 -11.67 5.86 25.23
CA SER A 421 -12.47 5.02 24.32
C SER A 421 -11.79 3.69 23.96
N ILE A 422 -10.52 3.53 24.31
CA ILE A 422 -9.77 2.29 24.12
C ILE A 422 -9.39 1.75 25.49
N PRO A 423 -10.05 0.66 25.95
CA PRO A 423 -9.74 0.08 27.25
C PRO A 423 -8.26 -0.25 27.42
N GLY A 424 -7.70 0.17 28.55
CA GLY A 424 -6.29 -0.06 28.88
C GLY A 424 -5.28 0.73 28.05
N VAL A 425 -5.69 1.84 27.41
CA VAL A 425 -4.77 2.81 26.77
C VAL A 425 -5.06 4.20 27.34
N SER A 426 -4.19 4.68 28.23
CA SER A 426 -4.21 6.04 28.76
C SER A 426 -3.23 6.95 28.02
N SER A 427 -3.35 8.26 28.25
CA SER A 427 -2.40 9.28 27.76
C SER A 427 -0.95 8.96 28.12
N GLU A 428 -0.72 8.47 29.34
CA GLU A 428 0.61 8.09 29.84
C GLU A 428 1.13 6.88 29.08
N THR A 429 0.35 5.80 28.98
CA THR A 429 0.76 4.59 28.24
C THR A 429 1.05 4.88 26.76
N TYR A 430 0.30 5.78 26.13
CA TYR A 430 0.56 6.25 24.77
C TYR A 430 1.89 7.01 24.66
N GLN A 431 2.22 7.86 25.64
CA GLN A 431 3.49 8.56 25.65
C GLN A 431 4.67 7.62 25.88
N ASP A 432 4.52 6.63 26.75
CA ASP A 432 5.56 5.66 27.04
C ASP A 432 5.82 4.73 25.86
N ASP A 433 4.76 4.28 25.16
CA ASP A 433 4.87 3.55 23.90
C ASP A 433 5.64 4.36 22.83
N ASN A 434 5.35 5.67 22.70
CA ASN A 434 6.11 6.55 21.80
C ASN A 434 7.59 6.67 22.19
N LYS A 435 7.93 6.70 23.48
CA LYS A 435 9.33 6.75 23.94
C LYS A 435 10.03 5.43 23.66
N ALA A 436 9.38 4.30 23.93
CA ALA A 436 9.89 2.97 23.65
C ALA A 436 10.17 2.79 22.14
N TRP A 437 9.23 3.15 21.27
CA TRP A 437 9.44 3.04 19.82
C TRP A 437 10.56 3.92 19.28
N LYS A 438 10.77 5.12 19.83
CA LYS A 438 11.93 5.94 19.47
C LYS A 438 13.24 5.23 19.83
N LYS A 439 13.30 4.56 20.98
CA LYS A 439 14.46 3.77 21.42
C LYS A 439 14.68 2.55 20.51
N HIS A 440 13.65 1.75 20.28
CA HIS A 440 13.71 0.58 19.39
C HIS A 440 14.19 0.96 17.99
N VAL A 441 13.62 2.01 17.40
CA VAL A 441 14.00 2.49 16.07
C VAL A 441 15.43 3.01 16.03
N ASN A 442 15.90 3.70 17.07
CA ASN A 442 17.30 4.13 17.17
C ASN A 442 18.26 2.93 17.22
N ALA A 443 17.88 1.84 17.88
CA ALA A 443 18.65 0.60 17.86
C ALA A 443 18.65 -0.05 16.46
N TYR A 444 17.48 -0.13 15.81
CA TYR A 444 17.38 -0.66 14.45
C TYR A 444 18.27 0.09 13.46
N LYS A 445 18.34 1.42 13.56
CA LYS A 445 19.16 2.28 12.69
C LYS A 445 20.66 2.02 12.80
N LYS A 446 21.14 1.60 13.98
CA LYS A 446 22.56 1.22 14.17
C LYS A 446 22.92 -0.04 13.38
N ILE A 447 21.95 -0.94 13.21
CA ILE A 447 22.16 -2.22 12.53
C ILE A 447 21.83 -2.12 11.03
N ASN A 448 20.79 -1.34 10.69
CA ASN A 448 20.33 -1.09 9.33
C ASN A 448 20.28 0.41 9.07
N SER A 449 21.43 0.97 8.70
CA SER A 449 21.59 2.41 8.40
C SER A 449 20.72 2.88 7.22
N LEU A 450 20.21 1.96 6.40
CA LEU A 450 19.34 2.28 5.26
C LEU A 450 17.97 2.84 5.70
N LEU A 451 17.55 2.62 6.95
CA LEU A 451 16.31 3.19 7.49
C LEU A 451 16.23 4.71 7.33
N ASP A 452 17.37 5.42 7.44
CA ASP A 452 17.45 6.88 7.31
C ASP A 452 17.89 7.36 5.91
N SER A 453 18.32 6.45 5.05
CA SER A 453 18.83 6.80 3.70
C SER A 453 17.75 7.27 2.73
N GLY A 454 16.48 6.96 3.01
CA GLY A 454 15.37 7.11 2.06
C GLY A 454 15.29 5.99 1.01
N ARG A 455 16.06 4.90 1.19
CA ARG A 455 15.99 3.70 0.34
C ARG A 455 14.65 2.97 0.44
N TYR A 456 14.05 2.93 1.62
CA TYR A 456 12.75 2.29 1.84
C TYR A 456 11.64 3.31 1.62
N ARG A 457 10.76 3.05 0.64
CA ARG A 457 9.62 3.90 0.31
C ARG A 457 8.32 3.28 0.84
N ASN A 458 8.05 2.04 0.41
CA ASN A 458 6.87 1.28 0.79
C ASN A 458 7.22 0.43 2.01
N ILE A 459 6.76 0.84 3.19
CA ILE A 459 7.03 0.12 4.44
C ILE A 459 5.73 -0.51 4.93
N MET A 460 5.81 -1.71 5.47
CA MET A 460 4.69 -2.37 6.13
C MET A 460 5.02 -2.60 7.59
N ASP A 461 4.09 -2.26 8.47
CA ASP A 461 4.14 -2.64 9.89
C ASP A 461 2.98 -3.61 10.15
N MET A 462 3.31 -4.89 10.33
CA MET A 462 2.32 -5.98 10.36
C MET A 462 1.52 -6.02 11.66
N ASN A 463 2.03 -5.41 12.73
CA ASN A 463 1.34 -5.27 14.00
C ASN A 463 1.61 -3.88 14.58
N ALA A 464 0.90 -2.88 14.07
CA ALA A 464 1.23 -1.48 14.27
C ALA A 464 0.90 -0.93 15.65
N GLY A 465 0.10 -1.64 16.46
CA GLY A 465 -0.35 -1.15 17.77
C GLY A 465 -0.93 0.27 17.68
N LEU A 466 -0.28 1.23 18.34
CA LEU A 466 -0.68 2.65 18.35
C LEU A 466 -0.09 3.50 17.20
N GLY A 467 0.56 2.88 16.22
CA GLY A 467 1.22 3.52 15.07
C GLY A 467 2.54 4.21 15.43
N SER A 468 3.12 3.90 16.60
CA SER A 468 4.29 4.59 17.13
C SER A 468 5.59 4.24 16.41
N PHE A 469 5.73 3.01 15.88
CA PHE A 469 6.82 2.68 14.95
C PHE A 469 6.81 3.62 13.75
N ALA A 470 5.69 3.72 13.03
CA ALA A 470 5.53 4.61 11.88
C ALA A 470 5.77 6.09 12.22
N ALA A 471 5.36 6.54 13.41
CA ALA A 471 5.65 7.89 13.88
C ALA A 471 7.13 8.14 14.18
N ALA A 472 7.85 7.12 14.67
CA ALA A 472 9.28 7.18 14.96
C ALA A 472 10.15 7.12 13.69
N ILE A 473 9.69 6.47 12.62
CA ILE A 473 10.38 6.42 11.31
C ILE A 473 9.82 7.41 10.28
N HIS A 474 9.00 8.37 10.72
CA HIS A 474 8.33 9.30 9.81
C HIS A 474 9.32 10.05 8.90
N SER A 475 9.01 10.09 7.60
CA SER A 475 9.83 10.76 6.59
C SER A 475 8.94 11.27 5.45
N SER A 476 9.35 12.37 4.81
CA SER A 476 8.70 12.87 3.59
C SER A 476 8.95 11.99 2.36
N LYS A 477 9.86 11.00 2.47
CA LYS A 477 10.22 10.08 1.39
C LYS A 477 9.56 8.72 1.50
N SER A 478 8.97 8.33 2.62
CA SER A 478 8.42 6.99 2.85
C SER A 478 6.99 7.04 3.38
N TRP A 479 6.28 5.92 3.28
CA TRP A 479 4.98 5.71 3.90
C TRP A 479 4.92 4.33 4.54
N VAL A 480 4.07 4.19 5.55
CA VAL A 480 3.90 2.95 6.30
C VAL A 480 2.46 2.48 6.15
N MET A 481 2.26 1.26 5.66
CA MET A 481 1.00 0.52 5.82
C MET A 481 0.96 0.00 7.25
N ASN A 482 0.21 0.67 8.12
CA ASN A 482 0.04 0.25 9.51
C ASN A 482 -1.07 -0.79 9.60
N VAL A 483 -0.73 -2.05 9.79
CA VAL A 483 -1.71 -3.13 9.92
C VAL A 483 -2.04 -3.35 11.38
N VAL A 484 -3.33 -3.37 11.70
CA VAL A 484 -3.82 -3.81 13.02
C VAL A 484 -4.46 -5.18 12.84
N PRO A 485 -3.85 -6.24 13.38
CA PRO A 485 -4.41 -7.58 13.30
C PRO A 485 -5.83 -7.65 13.85
N THR A 486 -6.72 -8.35 13.16
CA THR A 486 -8.13 -8.52 13.60
C THR A 486 -8.25 -9.30 14.91
N ILE A 487 -7.25 -10.14 15.20
CA ILE A 487 -7.16 -10.91 16.44
C ILE A 487 -6.54 -10.14 17.61
N ALA A 488 -6.07 -8.90 17.38
CA ALA A 488 -5.52 -8.08 18.44
C ALA A 488 -6.61 -7.73 19.46
N GLU A 489 -6.30 -7.81 20.75
CA GLU A 489 -7.26 -7.53 21.83
C GLU A 489 -7.81 -6.10 21.80
N LYS A 490 -7.02 -5.15 21.27
CA LYS A 490 -7.34 -3.72 21.25
C LYS A 490 -7.51 -3.24 19.81
N SER A 491 -8.66 -2.63 19.54
CA SER A 491 -8.94 -1.98 18.26
C SER A 491 -8.27 -0.60 18.17
N THR A 492 -6.99 -0.58 17.79
CA THR A 492 -6.15 0.63 17.82
C THR A 492 -6.05 1.37 16.49
N LEU A 493 -6.60 0.85 15.39
CA LEU A 493 -6.44 1.46 14.07
C LEU A 493 -7.04 2.88 14.01
N GLY A 494 -8.09 3.16 14.79
CA GLY A 494 -8.62 4.52 14.95
C GLY A 494 -7.57 5.53 15.46
N VAL A 495 -6.69 5.09 16.37
CA VAL A 495 -5.57 5.90 16.90
C VAL A 495 -4.58 6.23 15.78
N VAL A 496 -4.19 5.23 14.98
CA VAL A 496 -3.28 5.39 13.84
C VAL A 496 -3.78 6.48 12.90
N PHE A 497 -5.06 6.42 12.53
CA PHE A 497 -5.66 7.43 11.67
C PHE A 497 -5.79 8.80 12.35
N GLU A 498 -6.10 8.87 13.65
CA GLU A 498 -6.14 10.14 14.40
C GLU A 498 -4.76 10.83 14.47
N ARG A 499 -3.66 10.08 14.38
CA ARG A 499 -2.29 10.62 14.23
C ARG A 499 -1.99 11.16 12.82
N GLY A 500 -2.86 10.94 11.85
CA GLY A 500 -2.64 11.33 10.45
C GLY A 500 -1.78 10.33 9.67
N LEU A 501 -1.76 9.07 10.12
CA LEU A 501 -1.18 7.92 9.42
C LEU A 501 -2.28 7.15 8.68
N ILE A 502 -1.89 6.26 7.77
CA ILE A 502 -2.81 5.32 7.11
C ILE A 502 -2.56 3.89 7.60
N GLY A 503 -3.61 3.07 7.54
CA GLY A 503 -3.51 1.68 7.93
C GLY A 503 -4.75 0.88 7.55
N ILE A 504 -4.79 -0.38 7.94
CA ILE A 504 -5.85 -1.32 7.57
C ILE A 504 -6.00 -2.42 8.63
N TYR A 505 -7.22 -2.89 8.86
CA TYR A 505 -7.44 -4.15 9.58
C TYR A 505 -7.14 -5.32 8.66
N HIS A 506 -6.43 -6.33 9.15
CA HIS A 506 -6.12 -7.52 8.36
C HIS A 506 -5.93 -8.74 9.25
N ASP A 507 -6.25 -9.91 8.72
CA ASP A 507 -5.93 -11.19 9.35
C ASP A 507 -4.77 -11.88 8.63
N TRP A 508 -3.63 -12.02 9.30
CA TRP A 508 -2.42 -12.64 8.74
C TRP A 508 -2.51 -14.15 8.52
N CYS A 509 -3.61 -14.79 8.93
CA CYS A 509 -3.92 -16.16 8.48
C CYS A 509 -4.35 -16.23 7.00
N GLU A 510 -4.55 -15.07 6.37
CA GLU A 510 -4.87 -14.94 4.97
C GLU A 510 -3.91 -13.97 4.25
N ALA A 511 -3.76 -14.14 2.94
CA ALA A 511 -2.85 -13.33 2.12
C ALA A 511 -3.34 -11.88 1.95
N PHE A 512 -2.51 -10.87 2.19
CA PHE A 512 -2.88 -9.46 2.09
C PHE A 512 -3.34 -9.06 0.68
N SER A 513 -4.33 -8.15 0.57
CA SER A 513 -4.90 -7.68 -0.71
C SER A 513 -3.95 -6.75 -1.49
N THR A 514 -2.78 -7.26 -1.88
CA THR A 514 -1.73 -6.54 -2.61
C THR A 514 -1.02 -7.43 -3.62
N TYR A 515 -0.28 -6.82 -4.54
CA TYR A 515 0.57 -7.53 -5.49
C TYR A 515 1.85 -8.04 -4.82
N PRO A 516 2.47 -9.12 -5.34
CA PRO A 516 3.81 -9.51 -4.91
C PRO A 516 4.84 -8.39 -5.10
N ARG A 517 5.91 -8.39 -4.30
CA ARG A 517 7.05 -7.45 -4.41
C ARG A 517 6.63 -5.98 -4.29
N THR A 518 5.81 -5.68 -3.29
CA THR A 518 5.27 -4.35 -3.04
C THR A 518 6.11 -3.55 -2.04
N TYR A 519 6.57 -4.18 -0.96
CA TYR A 519 7.19 -3.50 0.17
C TYR A 519 8.71 -3.60 0.13
N ASP A 520 9.39 -2.49 0.45
CA ASP A 520 10.85 -2.43 0.57
C ASP A 520 11.33 -2.86 1.97
N LEU A 521 10.48 -2.67 2.98
CA LEU A 521 10.72 -3.06 4.37
C LEU A 521 9.43 -3.61 4.99
N ILE A 522 9.52 -4.76 5.66
CA ILE A 522 8.45 -5.31 6.49
C ILE A 522 8.93 -5.32 7.94
N HIS A 523 8.13 -4.73 8.83
CA HIS A 523 8.33 -4.75 10.27
C HIS A 523 7.23 -5.59 10.92
N ALA A 524 7.61 -6.44 11.88
CA ALA A 524 6.70 -7.28 12.63
C ALA A 524 7.11 -7.28 14.11
N ASN A 525 6.24 -6.79 14.99
CA ASN A 525 6.48 -6.73 16.43
C ASN A 525 5.48 -7.60 17.18
N GLY A 526 5.96 -8.64 17.88
CA GLY A 526 5.12 -9.61 18.59
C GLY A 526 4.10 -10.31 17.68
N LEU A 527 4.33 -10.30 16.36
CA LEU A 527 3.35 -10.81 15.39
C LEU A 527 3.22 -12.33 15.50
N PHE A 528 4.35 -13.04 15.61
CA PHE A 528 4.34 -14.49 15.62
C PHE A 528 3.85 -15.03 16.95
N SER A 529 4.15 -14.34 18.05
CA SER A 529 3.50 -14.60 19.35
C SER A 529 1.99 -14.37 19.29
N LEU A 530 1.53 -13.27 18.68
CA LEU A 530 0.10 -12.96 18.56
C LEU A 530 -0.67 -14.03 17.76
N TYR A 531 -0.05 -14.55 16.70
CA TYR A 531 -0.64 -15.59 15.83
C TYR A 531 -0.31 -17.02 16.25
N GLN A 532 0.38 -17.19 17.38
CA GLN A 532 0.70 -18.50 17.91
C GLN A 532 -0.59 -19.30 18.11
N ASP A 533 -0.61 -20.53 17.59
CA ASP A 533 -1.75 -21.45 17.64
C ASP A 533 -3.02 -20.95 16.92
N LYS A 534 -2.95 -19.86 16.14
CA LYS A 534 -4.06 -19.35 15.30
C LYS A 534 -3.93 -19.78 13.86
N CYS A 535 -2.73 -19.68 13.30
CA CYS A 535 -2.41 -20.20 11.98
C CYS A 535 -0.92 -20.50 11.84
N ASN A 536 -0.57 -21.14 10.72
CA ASN A 536 0.77 -21.63 10.49
C ASN A 536 1.78 -20.47 10.31
N THR A 537 2.86 -20.48 11.08
CA THR A 537 4.00 -19.55 10.93
C THR A 537 4.55 -19.55 9.51
N GLU A 538 4.53 -20.71 8.84
CA GLU A 538 4.95 -20.85 7.45
C GLU A 538 4.13 -19.97 6.50
N ASP A 539 2.81 -19.89 6.69
CA ASP A 539 1.92 -19.10 5.82
C ASP A 539 2.22 -17.62 5.95
N ILE A 540 2.42 -17.14 7.17
CA ILE A 540 2.79 -15.75 7.45
C ILE A 540 4.12 -15.42 6.78
N LEU A 541 5.13 -16.29 6.90
CA LEU A 541 6.45 -16.08 6.29
C LEU A 541 6.41 -16.14 4.75
N LEU A 542 5.59 -17.02 4.17
CA LEU A 542 5.39 -17.08 2.72
C LEU A 542 4.66 -15.84 2.19
N GLU A 543 3.70 -15.31 2.95
CA GLU A 543 3.03 -14.06 2.64
C GLU A 543 3.99 -12.88 2.72
N MET A 544 4.83 -12.82 3.77
CA MET A 544 5.92 -11.84 3.88
C MET A 544 6.85 -11.92 2.68
N ASP A 545 7.30 -13.13 2.29
CA ASP A 545 8.14 -13.31 1.11
C ASP A 545 7.44 -12.82 -0.17
N ARG A 546 6.17 -13.18 -0.38
CA ARG A 546 5.41 -12.78 -1.56
C ARG A 546 5.37 -11.27 -1.71
N ILE A 547 5.05 -10.53 -0.65
CA ILE A 547 4.84 -9.08 -0.72
C ILE A 547 6.14 -8.27 -0.56
N LEU A 548 7.23 -8.88 -0.10
CA LEU A 548 8.55 -8.26 0.00
C LEU A 548 9.24 -8.21 -1.37
N ARG A 549 9.81 -7.05 -1.69
CA ARG A 549 10.63 -6.88 -2.89
C ARG A 549 11.91 -7.72 -2.82
N PRO A 550 12.46 -8.15 -3.96
CA PRO A 550 13.85 -8.58 -4.02
C PRO A 550 14.75 -7.52 -3.38
N GLU A 551 15.69 -7.96 -2.54
CA GLU A 551 16.58 -7.09 -1.75
C GLU A 551 15.86 -6.19 -0.72
N GLY A 552 14.58 -6.47 -0.45
CA GLY A 552 13.84 -5.87 0.65
C GLY A 552 14.29 -6.42 2.01
N ALA A 553 14.14 -5.61 3.04
CA ALA A 553 14.52 -5.95 4.41
C ALA A 553 13.31 -6.36 5.25
N VAL A 554 13.56 -7.15 6.29
CA VAL A 554 12.59 -7.54 7.31
C VAL A 554 13.19 -7.30 8.68
N ILE A 555 12.38 -6.76 9.60
CA ILE A 555 12.70 -6.63 11.02
C ILE A 555 11.60 -7.32 11.80
N ILE A 556 11.94 -8.39 12.52
CA ILE A 556 11.03 -9.15 13.38
C ILE A 556 11.51 -8.99 14.81
N ARG A 557 10.69 -8.39 15.67
CA ARG A 557 10.92 -8.31 17.11
C ARG A 557 9.89 -9.21 17.79
N ASP A 558 10.36 -10.21 18.52
CA ASP A 558 9.50 -11.20 19.19
C ASP A 558 10.27 -11.93 20.29
N GLU A 559 9.58 -12.75 21.07
CA GLU A 559 10.21 -13.61 22.09
C GLU A 559 11.23 -14.58 21.47
N VAL A 560 12.32 -14.86 22.19
CA VAL A 560 13.45 -15.63 21.66
C VAL A 560 13.05 -17.04 21.18
N ASP A 561 12.17 -17.72 21.90
CA ASP A 561 11.70 -19.07 21.56
C ASP A 561 10.87 -19.08 20.27
N VAL A 562 10.07 -18.04 20.06
CA VAL A 562 9.34 -17.79 18.82
C VAL A 562 10.30 -17.49 17.67
N LEU A 563 11.30 -16.61 17.89
CA LEU A 563 12.29 -16.28 16.86
C LEU A 563 13.18 -17.46 16.49
N ILE A 564 13.46 -18.41 17.39
CA ILE A 564 14.18 -19.64 17.04
C ILE A 564 13.38 -20.47 16.03
N LYS A 565 12.06 -20.59 16.21
CA LYS A 565 11.16 -21.28 15.26
C LYS A 565 11.13 -20.56 13.91
N VAL A 566 10.99 -19.22 13.93
CA VAL A 566 11.03 -18.38 12.71
C VAL A 566 12.38 -18.54 11.99
N LYS A 567 13.49 -18.44 12.73
CA LYS A 567 14.86 -18.61 12.23
C LYS A 567 15.04 -19.94 11.49
N LYS A 568 14.49 -21.02 12.05
CA LYS A 568 14.53 -22.36 11.43
C LYS A 568 13.82 -22.39 10.08
N LEU A 569 12.64 -21.76 9.97
CA LEU A 569 11.86 -21.71 8.73
C LEU A 569 12.55 -20.82 7.67
N ILE A 570 12.97 -19.61 8.05
CA ILE A 570 13.65 -18.70 7.10
C ILE A 570 15.01 -19.25 6.63
N GLY A 571 15.64 -20.14 7.41
CA GLY A 571 16.84 -20.87 6.98
C GLY A 571 16.64 -21.74 5.74
N GLY A 572 15.39 -22.12 5.43
CA GLY A 572 15.02 -22.79 4.20
C GLY A 572 14.51 -21.87 3.09
N MET A 573 14.38 -20.57 3.39
CA MET A 573 14.02 -19.52 2.45
C MET A 573 15.29 -18.89 1.86
N ARG A 574 15.13 -18.14 0.78
CA ARG A 574 16.24 -17.43 0.11
C ARG A 574 16.51 -16.08 0.76
N TRP A 575 16.68 -16.07 2.07
CA TRP A 575 16.87 -14.87 2.88
C TRP A 575 18.21 -14.94 3.61
N ASN A 576 18.93 -13.82 3.64
CA ASN A 576 20.10 -13.65 4.52
C ASN A 576 19.61 -13.04 5.83
N PHE A 577 19.95 -13.60 6.98
CA PHE A 577 19.42 -13.11 8.26
C PHE A 577 20.46 -13.09 9.38
N LYS A 578 20.19 -12.26 10.38
CA LYS A 578 20.94 -12.12 11.63
C LYS A 578 19.97 -11.98 12.79
N LEU A 579 20.18 -12.76 13.85
CA LEU A 579 19.52 -12.56 15.13
C LEU A 579 20.42 -11.65 15.99
N VAL A 580 19.84 -10.65 16.62
CA VAL A 580 20.54 -9.72 17.51
C VAL A 580 19.81 -9.60 18.84
N ASP A 581 20.56 -9.23 19.87
CA ASP A 581 20.00 -8.96 21.19
C ASP A 581 19.13 -7.71 21.22
N HIS A 582 18.24 -7.67 22.22
CA HIS A 582 17.54 -6.47 22.61
C HIS A 582 18.53 -5.34 22.92
N GLU A 583 18.15 -4.09 22.67
CA GLU A 583 19.02 -2.94 22.92
C GLU A 583 19.33 -2.67 24.40
N ASP A 584 18.59 -3.31 25.31
CA ASP A 584 18.83 -3.27 26.76
C ASP A 584 19.71 -4.41 27.25
N GLY A 585 20.18 -5.25 26.34
CA GLY A 585 21.16 -6.28 26.59
C GLY A 585 20.66 -7.71 26.36
N PRO A 586 21.58 -8.68 26.47
CA PRO A 586 21.34 -10.07 26.09
C PRO A 586 20.40 -10.83 27.04
N LEU A 587 20.13 -10.31 28.24
CA LEU A 587 19.26 -10.96 29.22
C LEU A 587 17.77 -10.69 29.00
N VAL A 588 17.42 -9.74 28.13
CA VAL A 588 16.01 -9.52 27.75
C VAL A 588 15.54 -10.67 26.85
N PRO A 589 14.42 -11.34 27.17
CA PRO A 589 13.88 -12.46 26.39
C PRO A 589 13.49 -12.08 24.96
N GLU A 590 12.95 -10.89 24.76
CA GLU A 590 12.64 -10.37 23.44
C GLU A 590 13.94 -10.14 22.64
N LYS A 591 13.95 -10.54 21.38
CA LYS A 591 15.10 -10.40 20.47
C LYS A 591 14.67 -9.76 19.16
N VAL A 592 15.64 -9.44 18.32
CA VAL A 592 15.37 -8.85 17.00
C VAL A 592 16.03 -9.69 15.92
N LEU A 593 15.25 -10.20 14.98
CA LEU A 593 15.72 -10.86 13.77
C LEU A 593 15.64 -9.89 12.60
N ILE A 594 16.76 -9.68 11.93
CA ILE A 594 16.85 -8.85 10.73
C ILE A 594 17.15 -9.76 9.55
N ALA A 595 16.39 -9.64 8.47
CA ALA A 595 16.60 -10.42 7.26
C ALA A 595 16.55 -9.57 5.99
N VAL A 596 17.18 -10.05 4.93
CA VAL A 596 17.17 -9.45 3.59
C VAL A 596 16.88 -10.54 2.58
N LYS A 597 15.84 -10.33 1.76
CA LYS A 597 15.45 -11.27 0.71
C LYS A 597 16.44 -11.20 -0.45
N GLN A 598 16.93 -12.34 -0.91
CA GLN A 598 17.78 -12.41 -2.10
C GLN A 598 16.95 -12.24 -3.38
N TYR A 599 17.55 -11.69 -4.43
CA TYR A 599 16.96 -11.72 -5.77
C TYR A 599 17.19 -13.10 -6.41
N TRP A 600 16.12 -13.70 -6.92
CA TRP A 600 16.17 -14.96 -7.63
C TRP A 600 14.98 -15.10 -8.58
N VAL A 601 15.13 -15.95 -9.60
CA VAL A 601 14.11 -16.22 -10.64
C VAL A 601 13.97 -17.73 -10.84
N THR A 602 12.88 -18.19 -11.44
CA THR A 602 12.77 -19.58 -11.92
C THR A 602 13.33 -19.70 -13.34
N ASP A 603 13.98 -20.83 -13.63
CA ASP A 603 14.42 -21.16 -14.98
C ASP A 603 13.20 -21.38 -15.88
N GLY A 604 13.00 -20.47 -16.82
CA GLY A 604 11.89 -20.54 -17.76
C GLY A 604 12.19 -21.49 -18.91
N ASN A 605 11.51 -22.63 -18.97
CA ASN A 605 11.17 -23.22 -20.25
C ASN A 605 10.18 -22.28 -20.93
N SER A 606 10.70 -21.45 -21.82
CA SER A 606 9.96 -20.49 -22.63
C SER A 606 9.16 -21.23 -23.69
N THR A 607 8.02 -21.81 -23.32
CA THR A 607 6.96 -22.07 -24.28
C THR A 607 6.09 -20.82 -24.37
N SER A 608 6.59 -19.85 -25.13
CA SER A 608 5.77 -18.81 -25.72
C SER A 608 4.84 -19.47 -26.73
N THR A 609 3.58 -19.66 -26.38
CA THR A 609 2.50 -19.89 -27.34
C THR A 609 1.64 -18.64 -27.39
N GLN A 610 1.88 -17.90 -28.47
CA GLN A 610 1.05 -16.94 -29.24
C GLN A 610 0.00 -16.10 -28.53
#